data_AF-A0A831W1E1-F1
#
_entry.id   AF-A0A831W1E1-F1
#
_cell.length_a   1.000
_cell.length_b   1.000
_cell.length_c   1.000
_cell.angle_alpha   90.00
_cell.angle_beta   90.00
_cell.angle_gamma   90.00
#
_symmetry.space_group_name_H-M   'P 1'
#
loop_
_entity.id
_entity.type
_entity.pdbx_description
1 polymer ?
#
loop_
_entity_poly.entity_id
_entity_poly.type
_entity_poly.pdbx_seq_one_letter_code
_entity_poly.pdbx_strand_id
1 'polypeptide(L)'
;MQALRKQLILWSAVLLLAVVAAFLLPRLKLLEDAGYVLIGWGQWEIELTAVALVLIFVIGFVLFYAAIRLVGLLIRLPVVMRQRREQARSEAAFQSLIQGLRQASEGNWEQAERQLIEHAAVSAHSLVHYLTAARAAHRRGATKARDEYLRKAIEEAPDAELAAKLTAAELHLESGDFNRALESLKRLEKIAPANAQVLKLLHQVYVQLGEWEALTRLIPRLKKNKVLMEADLRLLE
;
A
#
# COMPACT_ATOMS: atom_id res chain seq x y z
N MET A 1 -17.50 -12.88 10.15
CA MET A 1 -18.28 -12.19 11.22
C MET A 1 -19.54 -12.94 11.65
N GLN A 2 -20.30 -13.59 10.76
CA GLN A 2 -21.56 -14.28 11.12
C GLN A 2 -21.40 -15.48 12.08
N ALA A 3 -20.31 -16.26 11.96
CA ALA A 3 -20.04 -17.41 12.85
C ALA A 3 -19.83 -16.99 14.33
N LEU A 4 -19.14 -15.87 14.56
CA LEU A 4 -18.92 -15.32 15.90
C LEU A 4 -20.22 -14.84 16.56
N ARG A 5 -21.15 -14.30 15.76
CA ARG A 5 -22.46 -13.82 16.24
C ARG A 5 -23.40 -14.98 16.62
N LYS A 6 -23.32 -16.11 15.91
CA LYS A 6 -24.03 -17.35 16.28
C LYS A 6 -23.46 -17.97 17.56
N GLN A 7 -22.14 -18.01 17.71
CA GLN A 7 -21.50 -18.49 18.94
C GLN A 7 -21.81 -17.58 20.14
N LEU A 8 -21.95 -16.26 19.95
CA LEU A 8 -22.40 -15.31 20.99
C LEU A 8 -23.75 -15.68 21.60
N ILE A 9 -24.72 -15.97 20.74
CA ILE A 9 -26.10 -16.26 21.15
C ILE A 9 -26.17 -17.63 21.85
N LEU A 10 -25.43 -18.62 21.34
CA LEU A 10 -25.35 -19.95 21.95
C LEU A 10 -24.73 -19.92 23.35
N TRP A 11 -23.58 -19.27 23.53
CA TRP A 11 -22.90 -19.23 24.83
C TRP A 11 -23.65 -18.36 25.85
N SER A 12 -24.29 -17.28 25.43
CA SER A 12 -25.15 -16.49 26.33
C SER A 12 -26.42 -17.24 26.74
N ALA A 13 -27.02 -18.03 25.83
CA ALA A 13 -28.16 -18.89 26.16
C ALA A 13 -27.79 -20.02 27.13
N VAL A 14 -26.64 -20.68 26.94
CA VAL A 14 -26.16 -21.74 27.86
C VAL A 14 -25.87 -21.18 29.25
N LEU A 15 -25.30 -19.98 29.31
CA LEU A 15 -24.97 -19.31 30.56
C LEU A 15 -26.22 -18.82 31.30
N LEU A 16 -27.21 -18.31 30.57
CA LEU A 16 -28.53 -17.98 31.10
C LEU A 16 -29.26 -19.23 31.61
N LEU A 17 -29.19 -20.35 30.88
CA LEU A 17 -29.75 -21.63 31.30
C LEU A 17 -29.09 -22.14 32.59
N ALA A 18 -27.77 -22.01 32.72
CA ALA A 18 -27.02 -22.40 33.92
C ALA A 18 -27.40 -21.54 35.14
N VAL A 19 -27.56 -20.22 34.96
CA VAL A 19 -28.00 -19.29 36.02
C VAL A 19 -29.45 -19.59 36.44
N VAL A 20 -30.33 -19.84 35.47
CA VAL A 20 -31.73 -20.19 35.72
C VAL A 20 -31.82 -21.53 36.47
N ALA A 21 -31.06 -22.55 36.07
CA ALA A 21 -30.98 -23.82 36.79
C ALA A 21 -30.47 -23.64 38.23
N ALA A 22 -29.39 -22.88 38.44
CA ALA A 22 -28.85 -22.59 39.77
C ALA A 22 -29.85 -21.85 40.69
N PHE A 23 -30.75 -21.04 40.12
CA PHE A 23 -31.77 -20.29 40.86
C PHE A 23 -33.06 -21.08 41.13
N LEU A 24 -33.38 -22.07 40.28
CA LEU A 24 -34.56 -22.93 40.41
C LEU A 24 -34.32 -24.15 41.30
N LEU A 25 -33.11 -24.74 41.25
CA LEU A 25 -32.73 -25.91 42.03
C LEU A 25 -33.03 -25.77 43.55
N PRO A 26 -32.82 -24.61 44.20
CA PRO A 26 -33.08 -24.47 45.62
C PRO A 26 -34.55 -24.32 45.99
N ARG A 27 -35.39 -23.87 45.05
CA ARG A 27 -36.83 -23.68 45.27
C ARG A 27 -37.63 -24.96 45.14
N LEU A 28 -37.04 -26.02 44.59
CA LEU A 28 -37.70 -27.31 44.40
C LEU A 28 -37.81 -28.16 45.68
N LYS A 29 -37.55 -27.60 46.87
CA LYS A 29 -37.62 -28.28 48.18
C LYS A 29 -36.82 -29.61 48.28
N LEU A 30 -35.87 -29.83 47.39
CA LEU A 30 -34.91 -30.95 47.44
C LEU A 30 -33.75 -30.72 48.43
N LEU A 31 -33.83 -29.68 49.28
CA LEU A 31 -32.72 -29.15 50.09
C LEU A 31 -32.99 -29.16 51.60
N GLU A 32 -33.92 -29.98 52.11
CA GLU A 32 -34.02 -30.19 53.56
C GLU A 32 -32.74 -30.87 54.13
N ASP A 33 -31.98 -31.59 53.30
CA ASP A 33 -30.68 -32.22 53.63
C ASP A 33 -29.52 -31.68 52.77
N ALA A 34 -29.53 -30.39 52.43
CA ALA A 34 -28.48 -29.81 51.59
C ALA A 34 -27.14 -29.77 52.32
N GLY A 35 -26.21 -30.67 51.95
CA GLY A 35 -24.87 -30.74 52.51
C GLY A 35 -24.18 -29.37 52.58
N TYR A 36 -23.51 -29.13 53.70
CA TYR A 36 -22.70 -27.94 53.94
C TYR A 36 -21.23 -28.24 53.60
N VAL A 37 -20.53 -27.23 53.10
CA VAL A 37 -19.10 -27.27 52.79
C VAL A 37 -18.42 -26.34 53.78
N LEU A 38 -17.59 -26.91 54.66
CA LEU A 38 -16.70 -26.16 55.53
C LEU A 38 -15.36 -25.97 54.81
N ILE A 39 -14.97 -24.71 54.60
CA ILE A 39 -13.64 -24.38 54.09
C ILE A 39 -12.88 -23.72 55.24
N GLY A 40 -11.91 -24.44 55.80
CA GLY A 40 -11.04 -23.96 56.88
C GLY A 40 -9.66 -23.58 56.37
N TRP A 41 -9.19 -22.36 56.66
CA TRP A 41 -7.79 -21.96 56.48
C TRP A 41 -7.29 -21.24 57.74
N GLY A 42 -6.44 -21.92 58.52
CA GLY A 42 -5.89 -21.36 59.76
C GLY A 42 -6.98 -21.17 60.82
N GLN A 43 -7.27 -19.91 61.19
CA GLN A 43 -8.34 -19.54 62.15
C GLN A 43 -9.66 -19.15 61.47
N TRP A 44 -9.74 -19.23 60.14
CA TRP A 44 -10.92 -18.84 59.37
C TRP A 44 -11.71 -20.09 58.99
N GLU A 45 -12.94 -20.19 59.48
CA GLU A 45 -13.91 -21.22 59.11
C GLU A 45 -15.07 -20.53 58.39
N ILE A 46 -15.24 -20.85 57.11
CA ILE A 46 -16.35 -20.33 56.30
C ILE A 46 -17.29 -21.51 56.02
N GLU A 47 -18.50 -21.41 56.55
CA GLU A 47 -19.58 -22.36 56.26
C GLU A 47 -20.35 -21.91 55.02
N LEU A 48 -20.27 -22.68 53.94
CA LEU A 48 -21.02 -22.43 52.72
C LEU A 48 -21.98 -23.58 52.46
N THR A 49 -23.18 -23.28 51.97
CA THR A 49 -24.04 -24.33 51.44
C THR A 49 -23.46 -24.85 50.12
N ALA A 50 -23.67 -26.14 49.81
CA ALA A 50 -23.23 -26.70 48.52
C ALA A 50 -23.76 -25.89 47.31
N VAL A 51 -24.97 -25.34 47.44
CA VAL A 51 -25.57 -24.44 46.44
C VAL A 51 -24.79 -23.14 46.28
N ALA A 52 -24.38 -22.51 47.38
CA ALA A 52 -23.60 -21.27 47.34
C ALA A 52 -22.24 -21.49 46.65
N LEU A 53 -21.58 -22.63 46.92
CA LEU A 53 -20.34 -23.01 46.26
C LEU A 53 -20.51 -23.15 44.74
N VAL A 54 -21.55 -23.87 44.30
CA VAL A 54 -21.87 -24.03 42.87
C VAL A 54 -22.15 -22.68 42.22
N LEU A 55 -22.90 -21.80 42.88
CA LEU A 55 -23.21 -20.47 42.36
C LEU A 55 -21.94 -19.62 42.18
N ILE A 56 -21.03 -19.63 43.16
CA ILE A 56 -19.74 -18.94 43.07
C ILE A 56 -18.92 -19.46 41.90
N PHE A 57 -18.85 -20.79 41.71
CA PHE A 57 -18.16 -21.38 40.57
C PHE A 57 -18.77 -20.97 39.22
N VAL A 58 -20.11 -20.97 39.11
CA VAL A 58 -20.81 -20.55 37.90
C VAL A 58 -20.50 -19.08 37.60
N ILE A 59 -20.64 -18.18 38.58
CA ILE A 59 -20.33 -16.75 38.42
C ILE A 59 -18.85 -16.55 38.07
N GLY A 60 -17.94 -17.25 38.76
CA GLY A 60 -16.51 -17.20 38.48
C GLY A 60 -16.19 -17.63 37.06
N PHE A 61 -16.81 -18.71 36.58
CA PHE A 61 -16.65 -19.18 35.21
C PHE A 61 -17.20 -18.17 34.18
N VAL A 62 -18.36 -17.55 34.46
CA VAL A 62 -18.94 -16.47 33.63
C VAL A 62 -17.96 -15.31 33.50
N LEU A 63 -17.43 -14.83 34.63
CA LEU A 63 -16.49 -13.71 34.67
C LEU A 63 -15.18 -14.05 33.98
N PHE A 64 -14.65 -15.25 34.20
CA PHE A 64 -13.43 -15.73 33.55
C PHE A 64 -13.60 -15.82 32.02
N TYR A 65 -14.71 -16.39 31.55
CA TYR A 65 -15.04 -16.45 30.13
C TYR A 65 -15.19 -15.03 29.53
N ALA A 66 -15.89 -14.13 30.23
CA ALA A 66 -16.03 -12.73 29.81
C ALA A 66 -14.66 -12.02 29.74
N ALA A 67 -13.76 -12.26 30.69
CA ALA A 67 -12.42 -11.71 30.72
C ALA A 67 -11.57 -12.20 29.54
N ILE A 68 -11.51 -13.51 29.29
CA ILE A 68 -10.80 -14.09 28.13
C ILE A 68 -11.32 -13.47 26.82
N ARG A 69 -12.63 -13.28 26.72
CA ARG A 69 -13.26 -12.70 25.55
C ARG A 69 -12.91 -11.23 25.35
N LEU A 70 -12.91 -10.44 26.43
CA LEU A 70 -12.53 -9.03 26.40
C LEU A 70 -11.08 -8.87 25.94
N VAL A 71 -10.18 -9.71 26.46
CA VAL A 71 -8.77 -9.78 26.02
C VAL A 71 -8.69 -10.14 24.54
N GLY A 72 -9.43 -11.16 24.09
CA GLY A 72 -9.47 -11.55 22.68
C GLY A 72 -9.99 -10.44 21.74
N LEU A 73 -10.91 -9.59 22.20
CA LEU A 73 -11.40 -8.44 21.44
C LEU A 73 -10.34 -7.33 21.37
N LEU A 74 -9.73 -7.00 22.51
CA LEU A 74 -8.67 -5.99 22.63
C LEU A 74 -7.47 -6.31 21.73
N ILE A 75 -7.09 -7.59 21.62
CA ILE A 75 -5.97 -8.03 20.77
C ILE A 75 -6.33 -7.94 19.27
N ARG A 76 -7.60 -8.14 18.88
CA ARG A 76 -8.02 -8.18 17.45
C ARG A 76 -8.37 -6.82 16.85
N LEU A 77 -8.80 -5.86 17.68
CA LEU A 77 -9.10 -4.48 17.28
C LEU A 77 -7.96 -3.78 16.50
N PRO A 78 -6.69 -3.78 16.97
CA PRO A 78 -5.62 -3.07 16.27
C PRO A 78 -5.35 -3.64 14.87
N VAL A 79 -5.54 -4.95 14.66
CA VAL A 79 -5.28 -5.60 13.36
C VAL A 79 -6.28 -5.15 12.29
N VAL A 80 -7.57 -5.13 12.62
CA VAL A 80 -8.63 -4.70 11.68
C VAL A 80 -8.53 -3.21 11.38
N MET A 81 -8.21 -2.39 12.40
CA MET A 81 -7.99 -0.96 12.20
C MET A 81 -6.76 -0.68 11.35
N ARG A 82 -5.68 -1.44 11.53
CA ARG A 82 -4.46 -1.33 10.72
C ARG A 82 -4.75 -1.62 9.25
N GLN A 83 -5.44 -2.72 8.93
CA GLN A 83 -5.80 -3.05 7.55
C GLN A 83 -6.68 -1.97 6.90
N ARG A 84 -7.68 -1.46 7.62
CA ARG A 84 -8.52 -0.36 7.11
C ARG A 84 -7.73 0.93 6.90
N ARG A 85 -6.76 1.22 7.79
CA ARG A 85 -5.89 2.39 7.67
C ARG A 85 -4.93 2.25 6.49
N GLU A 86 -4.38 1.07 6.26
CA GLU A 86 -3.53 0.77 5.10
C GLU A 86 -4.34 0.90 3.79
N GLN A 87 -5.57 0.39 3.75
CA GLN A 87 -6.48 0.58 2.61
C GLN A 87 -6.81 2.06 2.38
N ALA A 88 -7.17 2.80 3.42
CA ALA A 88 -7.46 4.22 3.32
C ALA A 88 -6.24 5.04 2.85
N ARG A 89 -5.03 4.67 3.28
CA ARG A 89 -3.78 5.28 2.81
C ARG A 89 -3.51 4.98 1.34
N SER A 90 -3.71 3.73 0.92
CA SER A 90 -3.57 3.32 -0.48
C SER A 90 -4.54 4.09 -1.38
N GLU A 91 -5.81 4.21 -0.95
CA GLU A 91 -6.82 4.98 -1.66
C GLU A 91 -6.44 6.47 -1.73
N ALA A 92 -6.02 7.07 -0.62
CA ALA A 92 -5.57 8.45 -0.59
C ALA A 92 -4.38 8.70 -1.55
N ALA A 93 -3.40 7.79 -1.57
CA ALA A 93 -2.27 7.87 -2.48
C ALA A 93 -2.70 7.78 -3.95
N PHE A 94 -3.63 6.88 -4.27
CA PHE A 94 -4.18 6.76 -5.62
C PHE A 94 -4.96 8.01 -6.03
N GLN A 95 -5.77 8.59 -5.14
CA GLN A 95 -6.49 9.83 -5.41
C GLN A 95 -5.53 11.02 -5.64
N SER A 96 -4.46 11.12 -4.85
CA SER A 96 -3.40 12.12 -5.05
C SER A 96 -2.70 11.94 -6.40
N LEU A 97 -2.45 10.70 -6.84
CA LEU A 97 -1.91 10.41 -8.18
C LEU A 97 -2.83 10.94 -9.29
N ILE A 98 -4.12 10.58 -9.23
CA ILE A 98 -5.11 10.98 -10.25
C ILE A 98 -5.27 12.50 -10.30
N GLN A 99 -5.33 13.16 -9.15
CA GLN A 99 -5.40 14.63 -9.08
C GLN A 99 -4.13 15.27 -9.63
N GLY A 100 -2.95 14.76 -9.25
CA GLY A 100 -1.67 15.23 -9.75
C GLY A 100 -1.53 15.09 -11.26
N LEU A 101 -1.95 13.95 -11.82
CA LEU A 101 -1.96 13.70 -13.27
C LEU A 101 -2.94 14.64 -14.01
N ARG A 102 -4.10 14.94 -13.42
CA ARG A 102 -5.04 15.91 -13.96
C ARG A 102 -4.42 17.30 -14.02
N GLN A 103 -3.87 17.77 -12.90
CA GLN A 103 -3.20 19.08 -12.81
C GLN A 103 -2.03 19.17 -13.80
N ALA A 104 -1.24 18.10 -13.96
CA ALA A 104 -0.17 18.04 -14.94
C ALA A 104 -0.69 18.17 -16.37
N SER A 105 -1.82 17.52 -16.69
CA SER A 105 -2.45 17.59 -18.00
C SER A 105 -3.02 18.98 -18.31
N GLU A 106 -3.48 19.69 -17.29
CA GLU A 106 -3.95 21.09 -17.37
C GLU A 106 -2.78 22.11 -17.43
N GLY A 107 -1.53 21.67 -17.26
CA GLY A 107 -0.35 22.53 -17.24
C GLY A 107 -0.10 23.22 -15.89
N ASN A 108 -0.85 22.86 -14.85
CA ASN A 108 -0.70 23.37 -13.48
C ASN A 108 0.47 22.65 -12.77
N TRP A 109 1.69 22.83 -13.28
CA TRP A 109 2.88 22.09 -12.86
C TRP A 109 3.19 22.21 -11.36
N GLU A 110 2.94 23.38 -10.78
CA GLU A 110 3.17 23.62 -9.35
C GLU A 110 2.30 22.70 -8.48
N GLN A 111 0.99 22.75 -8.71
CA GLN A 111 0.00 21.96 -7.99
C GLN A 111 0.16 20.47 -8.28
N ALA A 112 0.46 20.12 -9.53
CA ALA A 112 0.71 18.74 -9.93
C ALA A 112 1.84 18.09 -9.10
N GLU A 113 3.01 18.72 -9.02
CA GLU A 113 4.13 18.18 -8.22
C GLU A 113 3.74 18.04 -6.76
N ARG A 114 3.12 19.06 -6.15
CA ARG A 114 2.71 19.03 -4.74
C ARG A 114 1.81 17.82 -4.46
N GLN A 115 0.80 17.61 -5.30
CA GLN A 115 -0.10 16.45 -5.20
C GLN A 115 0.64 15.13 -5.42
N LEU A 116 1.52 15.07 -6.42
CA LEU A 116 2.24 13.84 -6.76
C LEU A 116 3.23 13.43 -5.68
N ILE A 117 3.91 14.36 -5.00
CA ILE A 117 4.93 14.02 -3.99
C ILE A 117 4.33 13.68 -2.63
N GLU A 118 3.12 14.17 -2.32
CA GLU A 118 2.52 14.07 -0.99
C GLU A 118 2.45 12.63 -0.47
N HIS A 119 2.09 11.70 -1.36
CA HIS A 119 1.92 10.28 -1.03
C HIS A 119 2.88 9.36 -1.81
N ALA A 120 3.88 9.93 -2.51
CA ALA A 120 4.74 9.18 -3.41
C ALA A 120 5.49 8.02 -2.72
N ALA A 121 6.03 8.25 -1.52
CA ALA A 121 6.85 7.25 -0.82
C ALA A 121 6.07 6.06 -0.24
N VAL A 122 4.75 6.18 -0.09
CA VAL A 122 3.89 5.14 0.51
C VAL A 122 2.90 4.54 -0.50
N SER A 123 2.93 5.02 -1.74
CA SER A 123 2.06 4.57 -2.81
C SER A 123 2.52 3.22 -3.35
N ALA A 124 1.59 2.38 -3.79
CA ALA A 124 1.95 1.20 -4.61
C ALA A 124 2.46 1.60 -6.00
N HIS A 125 2.28 2.88 -6.39
CA HIS A 125 2.65 3.42 -7.69
C HIS A 125 3.74 4.51 -7.59
N SER A 126 4.65 4.41 -6.60
CA SER A 126 5.71 5.38 -6.33
C SER A 126 6.48 5.82 -7.57
N LEU A 127 6.80 4.87 -8.46
CA LEU A 127 7.46 5.15 -9.74
C LEU A 127 6.71 6.21 -10.56
N VAL A 128 5.40 6.04 -10.76
CA VAL A 128 4.59 6.94 -11.59
C VAL A 128 4.48 8.32 -10.93
N HIS A 129 4.35 8.36 -9.60
CA HIS A 129 4.37 9.62 -8.84
C HIS A 129 5.67 10.38 -9.11
N TYR A 130 6.82 9.75 -8.87
CA TYR A 130 8.11 10.42 -8.99
C TYR A 130 8.49 10.79 -10.44
N LEU A 131 8.20 9.94 -11.43
CA LEU A 131 8.48 10.28 -12.83
C LEU A 131 7.61 11.45 -13.32
N THR A 132 6.35 11.48 -12.91
CA THR A 132 5.44 12.59 -13.27
C THR A 132 5.82 13.86 -12.51
N ALA A 133 6.19 13.74 -11.24
CA ALA A 133 6.70 14.86 -10.45
C ALA A 133 8.00 15.41 -11.05
N ALA A 134 8.91 14.56 -11.54
CA ALA A 134 10.12 14.98 -12.24
C ALA A 134 9.80 15.78 -13.52
N ARG A 135 8.82 15.33 -14.31
CA ARG A 135 8.33 16.06 -15.48
C ARG A 135 7.74 17.41 -15.09
N ALA A 136 6.90 17.46 -14.06
CA ALA A 136 6.35 18.72 -13.57
C ALA A 136 7.45 19.66 -13.07
N ALA A 137 8.40 19.15 -12.28
CA ALA A 137 9.56 19.87 -11.76
C ALA A 137 10.41 20.46 -12.89
N HIS A 138 10.62 19.69 -13.95
CA HIS A 138 11.32 20.16 -15.15
C HIS A 138 10.58 21.32 -15.83
N ARG A 139 9.25 21.20 -16.02
CA ARG A 139 8.43 22.22 -16.67
C ARG A 139 8.35 23.54 -15.89
N ARG A 140 8.56 23.51 -14.57
CA ARG A 140 8.72 24.73 -13.74
C ARG A 140 10.15 25.26 -13.68
N GLY A 141 11.13 24.61 -14.32
CA GLY A 141 12.55 24.97 -14.24
C GLY A 141 13.27 24.53 -12.95
N ALA A 142 12.66 23.67 -12.12
CA ALA A 142 13.26 23.18 -10.88
C ALA A 142 14.12 21.93 -11.11
N THR A 143 15.28 22.10 -11.73
CA THR A 143 16.20 21.03 -12.11
C THR A 143 16.67 20.19 -10.91
N LYS A 144 16.90 20.80 -9.75
CA LYS A 144 17.29 20.07 -8.53
C LYS A 144 16.20 19.10 -8.05
N ALA A 145 14.94 19.56 -8.03
CA ALA A 145 13.80 18.74 -7.64
C ALA A 145 13.57 17.61 -8.66
N ARG A 146 13.67 17.92 -9.95
CA ARG A 146 13.63 16.93 -11.04
C ARG A 146 14.62 15.79 -10.79
N ASP A 147 15.88 16.12 -10.55
CA ASP A 147 16.94 15.12 -10.38
C ASP A 147 16.75 14.31 -9.09
N GLU A 148 16.26 14.94 -8.02
CA GLU A 148 15.89 14.25 -6.79
C GLU A 148 14.77 13.23 -7.01
N TYR A 149 13.71 13.60 -7.74
CA TYR A 149 12.61 12.68 -8.02
C TYR A 149 13.01 11.54 -8.94
N LEU A 150 13.86 11.79 -9.94
CA LEU A 150 14.42 10.73 -10.78
C LEU A 150 15.25 9.74 -9.95
N ARG A 151 16.04 10.22 -8.99
CA ARG A 151 16.77 9.36 -8.05
C ARG A 151 15.82 8.53 -7.19
N LYS A 152 14.81 9.16 -6.59
CA LYS A 152 13.80 8.45 -5.77
C LYS A 152 13.04 7.40 -6.58
N ALA A 153 12.73 7.69 -7.85
CA ALA A 153 12.09 6.72 -8.74
C ALA A 153 12.93 5.44 -8.91
N ILE A 154 14.26 5.56 -9.01
CA ILE A 154 15.18 4.42 -9.12
C ILE A 154 15.30 3.68 -7.78
N GLU A 155 15.35 4.41 -6.66
CA GLU A 155 15.48 3.83 -5.33
C GLU A 155 14.26 3.00 -4.93
N GLU A 156 13.06 3.50 -5.24
CA GLU A 156 11.79 2.84 -4.90
C GLU A 156 11.42 1.71 -5.88
N ALA A 157 11.85 1.81 -7.14
CA ALA A 157 11.59 0.79 -8.17
C ALA A 157 12.86 0.49 -9.00
N PRO A 158 13.84 -0.25 -8.43
CA PRO A 158 15.07 -0.61 -9.13
C PRO A 158 14.84 -1.44 -10.40
N ASP A 159 13.77 -2.23 -10.45
CA ASP A 159 13.32 -2.99 -11.61
C ASP A 159 12.89 -2.10 -12.79
N ALA A 160 12.45 -0.88 -12.50
CA ALA A 160 12.03 0.12 -13.47
C ALA A 160 13.10 1.19 -13.77
N GLU A 161 14.38 0.93 -13.43
CA GLU A 161 15.48 1.87 -13.64
C GLU A 161 15.57 2.35 -15.11
N LEU A 162 15.28 1.48 -16.08
CA LEU A 162 15.25 1.83 -17.50
C LEU A 162 14.27 2.99 -17.78
N ALA A 163 13.08 2.97 -17.17
CA ALA A 163 12.05 3.99 -17.37
C ALA A 163 12.47 5.35 -16.77
N ALA A 164 13.11 5.33 -15.59
CA ALA A 164 13.62 6.53 -14.96
C ALA A 164 14.78 7.15 -15.77
N LYS A 165 15.73 6.34 -16.24
CA LYS A 165 16.83 6.80 -17.09
C LYS A 165 16.34 7.32 -18.45
N LEU A 166 15.34 6.66 -19.05
CA LEU A 166 14.69 7.15 -20.27
C LEU A 166 14.04 8.52 -20.04
N THR A 167 13.28 8.66 -18.95
CA THR A 167 12.67 9.95 -18.58
C THR A 167 13.73 11.01 -18.37
N ALA A 168 14.85 10.70 -17.71
CA ALA A 168 15.97 11.64 -17.55
C ALA A 168 16.55 12.09 -18.90
N ALA A 169 16.73 11.17 -19.84
CA ALA A 169 17.22 11.48 -21.18
C ALA A 169 16.23 12.33 -21.98
N GLU A 170 14.92 12.04 -21.90
CA GLU A 170 13.86 12.87 -22.47
C GLU A 170 13.93 14.30 -21.93
N LEU A 171 14.05 14.47 -20.61
CA LEU A 171 14.08 15.80 -19.99
C LEU A 171 15.36 16.58 -20.31
N HIS A 172 16.50 15.90 -20.55
CA HIS A 172 17.70 16.55 -21.06
C HIS A 172 17.55 16.99 -22.52
N LEU A 173 16.86 16.22 -23.34
CA LEU A 173 16.53 16.60 -24.70
C LEU A 173 15.62 17.83 -24.70
N GLU A 174 14.59 17.85 -23.85
CA GLU A 174 13.68 19.00 -23.68
C GLU A 174 14.39 20.28 -23.19
N SER A 175 15.43 20.18 -22.34
CA SER A 175 16.24 21.35 -21.94
C SER A 175 17.23 21.82 -23.01
N GLY A 176 17.39 21.10 -24.12
CA GLY A 176 18.43 21.39 -25.12
C GLY A 176 19.83 20.87 -24.74
N ASP A 177 19.95 20.07 -23.66
CA ASP A 177 21.20 19.44 -23.24
C ASP A 177 21.51 18.18 -24.09
N PHE A 178 21.57 18.35 -25.40
CA PHE A 178 21.64 17.25 -26.37
C PHE A 178 22.83 16.31 -26.15
N ASN A 179 23.99 16.84 -25.74
CA ASN A 179 25.17 16.02 -25.44
C ASN A 179 24.94 15.06 -24.25
N ARG A 180 24.31 15.55 -23.17
CA ARG A 180 23.99 14.72 -22.00
C ARG A 180 22.90 13.70 -22.31
N ALA A 181 21.91 14.11 -23.11
CA ALA A 181 20.89 13.20 -23.62
C ALA A 181 21.53 12.08 -24.45
N LEU A 182 22.43 12.42 -25.39
CA LEU A 182 23.11 11.44 -26.25
C LEU A 182 23.93 10.43 -25.44
N GLU A 183 24.74 10.91 -24.48
CA GLU A 183 25.57 10.07 -23.64
C GLU A 183 24.71 9.06 -22.84
N SER A 184 23.61 9.54 -22.28
CA SER A 184 22.66 8.71 -21.52
C SER A 184 21.96 7.70 -22.43
N LEU A 185 21.51 8.13 -23.61
CA LEU A 185 20.84 7.26 -24.59
C LEU A 185 21.78 6.19 -25.15
N LYS A 186 23.05 6.49 -25.41
CA LYS A 186 24.06 5.49 -25.84
C LYS A 186 24.26 4.40 -24.79
N ARG A 187 24.18 4.74 -23.50
CA ARG A 187 24.19 3.73 -22.42
C ARG A 187 22.92 2.89 -22.43
N LEU A 188 21.76 3.54 -22.56
CA LEU A 188 20.46 2.85 -22.59
C LEU A 188 20.33 1.92 -23.81
N GLU A 189 20.90 2.32 -24.94
CA GLU A 189 20.96 1.52 -26.16
C GLU A 189 21.73 0.20 -25.97
N LYS A 190 22.83 0.22 -25.20
CA LYS A 190 23.57 -1.02 -24.88
C LYS A 190 22.74 -1.98 -24.03
N ILE A 191 21.88 -1.44 -23.16
CA ILE A 191 21.03 -2.22 -22.25
C ILE A 191 19.79 -2.75 -22.98
N ALA A 192 19.14 -1.89 -23.76
CA ALA A 192 17.87 -2.17 -24.44
C ALA A 192 17.92 -1.74 -25.91
N PRO A 193 18.70 -2.44 -26.77
CA PRO A 193 18.98 -2.02 -28.15
C PRO A 193 17.76 -2.05 -29.09
N ALA A 194 16.72 -2.81 -28.75
CA ALA A 194 15.47 -2.90 -29.51
C ALA A 194 14.34 -2.02 -28.94
N ASN A 195 14.59 -1.26 -27.87
CA ASN A 195 13.56 -0.42 -27.27
C ASN A 195 13.21 0.75 -28.21
N ALA A 196 11.94 0.81 -28.61
CA ALA A 196 11.46 1.81 -29.56
C ALA A 196 11.67 3.25 -29.08
N GLN A 197 11.49 3.52 -27.78
CA GLN A 197 11.65 4.86 -27.24
C GLN A 197 13.12 5.29 -27.22
N VAL A 198 14.04 4.39 -26.88
CA VAL A 198 15.49 4.67 -26.98
C VAL A 198 15.88 5.07 -28.40
N LEU A 199 15.44 4.28 -29.39
CA LEU A 199 15.74 4.54 -30.80
C LEU A 199 15.12 5.88 -31.27
N LYS A 200 13.89 6.18 -30.85
CA LYS A 200 13.21 7.44 -31.17
C LYS A 200 13.96 8.65 -30.62
N LEU A 201 14.40 8.59 -29.36
CA LEU A 201 15.14 9.68 -28.73
C LEU A 201 16.55 9.82 -29.32
N LEU A 202 17.23 8.72 -29.64
CA LEU A 202 18.51 8.77 -30.36
C LEU A 202 18.37 9.46 -31.71
N HIS A 203 17.33 9.11 -32.47
CA HIS A 203 17.01 9.79 -33.72
C HIS A 203 16.86 11.31 -33.51
N GLN A 204 16.02 11.72 -32.55
CA GLN A 204 15.81 13.15 -32.26
C GLN A 204 17.11 13.86 -31.89
N VAL A 205 17.94 13.25 -31.04
CA VAL A 205 19.21 13.85 -30.60
C VAL A 205 20.22 13.92 -31.75
N TYR A 206 20.34 12.89 -32.58
CA TYR A 206 21.26 12.93 -33.73
C TYR A 206 20.85 13.99 -34.75
N VAL A 207 19.55 14.18 -34.99
CA VAL A 207 19.05 15.27 -35.84
C VAL A 207 19.41 16.64 -35.26
N GLN A 208 19.20 16.85 -33.96
CA GLN A 208 19.52 18.13 -33.30
C GLN A 208 21.03 18.43 -33.28
N LEU A 209 21.88 17.40 -33.20
CA LEU A 209 23.33 17.55 -33.22
C LEU A 209 23.95 17.57 -34.63
N GLY A 210 23.18 17.26 -35.69
CA GLY A 210 23.70 17.15 -37.05
C GLY A 210 24.60 15.92 -37.28
N GLU A 211 24.41 14.87 -36.50
CA GLU A 211 25.21 13.63 -36.53
C GLU A 211 24.70 12.66 -37.61
N TRP A 212 24.81 13.08 -38.88
CA TRP A 212 24.21 12.37 -40.02
C TRP A 212 24.74 10.94 -40.19
N GLU A 213 26.03 10.71 -39.96
CA GLU A 213 26.60 9.37 -40.09
C GLU A 213 26.03 8.38 -39.06
N ALA A 214 25.88 8.83 -37.82
CA ALA A 214 25.26 8.02 -36.76
C ALA A 214 23.77 7.78 -37.05
N LEU A 215 23.08 8.78 -37.61
CA LEU A 215 21.69 8.67 -38.03
C LEU A 215 21.50 7.63 -39.14
N THR A 216 22.33 7.64 -40.19
CA THR A 216 22.28 6.66 -41.29
C THR A 216 22.43 5.23 -40.77
N ARG A 217 23.32 5.01 -39.79
CA ARG A 217 23.49 3.70 -39.13
C ARG A 217 22.29 3.29 -38.27
N LEU A 218 21.49 4.24 -37.80
CA LEU A 218 20.31 4.01 -36.96
C LEU A 218 19.05 3.64 -37.79
N ILE A 219 18.93 4.15 -39.03
CA ILE A 219 17.77 3.96 -39.92
C ILE A 219 17.32 2.50 -40.07
N PRO A 220 18.21 1.50 -40.33
CA PRO A 220 17.78 0.11 -40.47
C PRO A 220 17.10 -0.43 -39.21
N ARG A 221 17.54 0.02 -38.03
CA ARG A 221 16.97 -0.37 -36.74
C ARG A 221 15.66 0.34 -36.45
N LEU A 222 15.52 1.60 -36.84
CA LEU A 222 14.24 2.33 -36.74
C LEU A 222 13.16 1.65 -37.58
N LYS A 223 13.52 1.24 -38.81
CA LYS A 223 12.61 0.51 -39.71
C LYS A 223 12.25 -0.87 -39.14
N LYS A 224 13.24 -1.65 -38.69
CA LYS A 224 13.01 -2.99 -38.12
C LYS A 224 12.08 -2.96 -36.90
N ASN A 225 12.21 -1.95 -36.04
CA ASN A 225 11.41 -1.82 -34.81
C ASN A 225 10.15 -0.94 -34.97
N LYS A 226 9.80 -0.55 -36.20
CA LYS A 226 8.59 0.24 -36.54
C LYS A 226 8.45 1.53 -35.71
N VAL A 227 9.57 2.20 -35.45
CA VAL A 227 9.62 3.38 -34.56
C VAL A 227 9.08 4.65 -35.24
N LEU A 228 9.27 4.74 -36.56
CA LEU A 228 8.80 5.85 -37.39
C LEU A 228 7.87 5.29 -38.48
N MET A 229 6.90 6.10 -38.93
CA MET A 229 6.11 5.74 -40.10
C MET A 229 6.99 5.71 -41.34
N GLU A 230 6.67 4.85 -42.32
CA GLU A 230 7.46 4.75 -43.55
C GLU A 230 7.59 6.08 -44.31
N ALA A 231 6.61 6.98 -44.17
CA ALA A 231 6.63 8.31 -44.76
C ALA A 231 7.74 9.20 -44.16
N ASP A 232 7.93 9.16 -42.85
CA ASP A 232 8.96 9.95 -42.16
C ASP A 232 10.37 9.41 -42.44
N LEU A 233 10.48 8.10 -42.65
CA LEU A 233 11.75 7.45 -42.99
C LEU A 233 12.23 7.80 -44.41
N ARG A 234 11.32 7.95 -45.38
CA ARG A 234 11.65 8.34 -46.76
C ARG A 234 12.16 9.77 -46.90
N LEU A 235 11.91 10.64 -45.92
CA LEU A 235 12.42 12.01 -45.90
C LEU A 235 13.88 12.08 -45.39
N LEU A 236 14.39 10.99 -44.82
CA LEU A 236 15.72 10.89 -44.21
C LEU A 236 16.72 10.09 -45.07
N GLU A 237 16.25 9.44 -46.13
CA GLU A 237 17.05 8.77 -47.18
C GLU A 237 17.41 9.76 -48.30
#